data_AF-A0A2H6IDJ6-F1
#
_entry.id   AF-A0A2H6IDJ6-F1
#
_cell.length_a   1.000
_cell.length_b   1.000
_cell.length_c   1.000
_cell.angle_alpha   90.00
_cell.angle_beta   90.00
_cell.angle_gamma   90.00
#
_symmetry.space_group_name_H-M   'P 1'
#
loop_
_entity.id
_entity.type
_entity.pdbx_description
1 polymer ?
#
loop_
_entity_poly.entity_id
_entity_poly.type
_entity_poly.pdbx_seq_one_letter_code
_entity_poly.pdbx_strand_id
1 'polypeptide(L)' 'MIWPEGKAVTILAEGRLVNLGCATGHPSFVMSNGFTNQVMAQMELWNKLTIIKTRYMCSSNIWMKSLHSCT' A
#
# COMPACT_ATOMS: atom_id res chain seq x y z
N MET A 1 0.65 6.43 -28.73
CA MET A 1 1.46 7.44 -29.45
C MET A 1 1.97 6.79 -30.73
N ILE A 2 1.67 7.40 -31.87
CA ILE A 2 2.12 6.90 -33.18
C ILE A 2 3.17 7.89 -33.70
N TRP A 3 4.36 7.38 -34.02
CA TRP A 3 5.45 8.15 -34.57
C TRP A 3 5.27 8.31 -36.09
N PRO A 4 5.81 9.38 -36.70
CA PRO A 4 5.71 9.61 -38.15
C PRO A 4 6.25 8.46 -39.00
N GLU A 5 7.17 7.67 -38.45
CA GLU A 5 7.79 6.49 -39.05
C GLU A 5 6.92 5.22 -39.00
N GLY A 6 5.69 5.31 -38.48
CA GLY A 6 4.74 4.19 -38.37
C GLY A 6 4.91 3.31 -37.13
N LYS A 7 5.90 3.57 -36.27
CA LYS A 7 6.04 2.89 -34.97
C LYS A 7 4.99 3.41 -34.00
N ALA A 8 4.41 2.53 -33.18
CA ALA A 8 3.44 2.91 -32.16
C ALA A 8 3.81 2.36 -30.79
N VAL A 9 3.56 3.16 -29.75
CA VAL A 9 3.69 2.77 -28.34
C VAL A 9 2.35 2.93 -27.64
N THR A 10 1.91 1.88 -26.95
CA THR A 10 0.75 1.91 -26.06
C THR A 10 1.21 2.25 -24.65
N ILE A 11 0.68 3.34 -24.11
CA ILE A 11 0.96 3.76 -22.74
C ILE A 11 -0.19 3.30 -21.86
N LEU A 12 0.11 2.46 -20.87
CA LEU A 12 -0.86 1.99 -19.89
C LEU A 12 -0.90 2.95 -18.70
N ALA A 13 -2.10 3.16 -18.15
CA ALA A 13 -2.36 4.02 -16.99
C ALA A 13 -1.74 5.44 -17.08
N GLU A 14 -1.50 5.97 -18.30
CA GLU A 14 -0.81 7.25 -18.50
C GLU A 14 0.55 7.34 -17.79
N GLY A 15 1.24 6.21 -17.62
CA GLY A 15 2.51 6.14 -16.88
C GLY A 15 2.37 6.10 -15.36
N ARG A 16 1.13 6.01 -14.83
CA ARG A 16 0.84 5.79 -13.41
C ARG A 16 0.86 4.31 -13.06
N LEU A 17 0.56 4.00 -11.80
CA LEU A 17 0.58 2.65 -11.26
C LEU A 17 -0.38 1.73 -12.03
N VAL A 18 0.17 0.89 -12.91
CA VAL A 18 -0.59 0.01 -13.80
C VAL A 18 -1.42 -1.03 -13.05
N ASN A 19 -0.96 -1.48 -11.88
CA ASN A 19 -1.69 -2.43 -11.05
C ASN A 19 -2.98 -1.84 -10.47
N LEU A 20 -3.04 -0.52 -10.25
CA LEU A 20 -4.23 0.19 -9.77
C LEU A 20 -5.02 0.82 -10.93
N GLY A 21 -4.34 1.22 -12.00
CA GLY A 21 -4.95 1.90 -13.14
C GLY A 21 -5.50 0.97 -14.23
N CYS A 22 -4.94 -0.24 -14.35
CA CYS A 22 -5.36 -1.24 -15.35
C CYS A 22 -5.78 -2.58 -14.72
N ALA A 23 -5.72 -2.70 -13.39
CA ALA A 23 -6.21 -3.82 -12.60
C ALA A 23 -6.77 -3.30 -11.26
N THR A 24 -6.96 -4.18 -10.28
CA THR A 24 -7.60 -3.84 -8.98
C THR A 24 -6.62 -3.72 -7.81
N GLY A 25 -5.31 -3.73 -8.05
CA GLY A 25 -4.28 -3.66 -7.00
C GLY A 25 -4.00 -5.00 -6.32
N HIS A 26 -3.52 -4.94 -5.06
CA HIS A 26 -3.22 -6.15 -4.29
C HIS A 26 -4.50 -6.80 -3.74
N PRO A 27 -4.56 -8.15 -3.67
CA PRO A 27 -5.66 -8.86 -3.04
C PRO A 27 -5.90 -8.40 -1.60
N SER A 28 -7.15 -8.51 -1.13
CA SER A 28 -7.58 -8.11 0.21
C SER A 28 -6.72 -8.72 1.32
N PHE A 29 -6.27 -9.97 1.15
CA PHE A 29 -5.39 -10.64 2.10
C PHE A 29 -4.08 -9.86 2.34
N VAL A 30 -3.39 -9.46 1.26
CA VAL A 30 -2.12 -8.71 1.34
C VAL A 30 -2.34 -7.29 1.86
N MET A 31 -3.46 -6.67 1.46
CA MET A 31 -3.83 -5.34 1.94
C MET A 31 -4.21 -5.32 3.42
N SER A 32 -4.73 -6.42 3.98
CA SER A 32 -5.15 -6.52 5.38
C SER A 32 -4.01 -6.24 6.37
N ASN A 33 -2.78 -6.67 6.04
CA ASN A 33 -1.57 -6.40 6.81
C ASN A 33 -1.23 -4.91 6.84
N GLY A 34 -1.41 -4.22 5.71
CA GLY A 34 -1.16 -2.79 5.58
C GLY A 34 -2.22 -1.96 6.31
N PHE A 35 -3.49 -2.29 6.13
CA PHE A 35 -4.59 -1.56 6.77
C PHE A 35 -4.59 -1.68 8.28
N THR A 36 -4.35 -2.89 8.80
CA THR A 36 -4.35 -3.06 10.24
C THR A 36 -3.13 -2.33 10.86
N ASN A 37 -2.00 -2.21 10.15
CA ASN A 37 -0.87 -1.34 10.53
C ASN A 37 -1.26 0.13 10.61
N GLN A 38 -1.98 0.61 9.60
CA GLN A 38 -2.47 1.98 9.59
C GLN A 38 -3.41 2.22 10.77
N VAL A 39 -4.34 1.31 11.07
CA VAL A 39 -5.25 1.42 12.21
C VAL A 39 -4.48 1.44 13.54
N MET A 40 -3.51 0.55 13.74
CA MET A 40 -2.69 0.56 14.96
C MET A 40 -1.89 1.85 15.11
N ALA A 41 -1.29 2.35 14.03
CA ALA A 41 -0.60 3.63 14.05
C ALA A 41 -1.54 4.79 14.39
N GLN A 42 -2.78 4.79 13.85
CA GLN A 42 -3.79 5.78 14.21
C GLN A 42 -4.19 5.70 15.68
N MET A 43 -4.38 4.49 16.24
CA MET A 43 -4.67 4.30 17.67
C MET A 43 -3.52 4.76 18.57
N GLU A 44 -2.27 4.48 18.19
CA GLU A 44 -1.09 4.93 18.93
C GLU A 44 -0.96 6.45 18.90
N LEU A 45 -1.15 7.08 17.74
CA LEU A 45 -1.14 8.53 17.59
C LEU A 45 -2.25 9.20 18.40
N TRP A 46 -3.46 8.62 18.38
CA TRP A 46 -4.60 9.13 19.15
C TRP A 46 -4.35 9.07 20.66
N ASN A 47 -3.75 7.98 21.15
CA ASN A 47 -3.47 7.80 22.58
C ASN A 47 -2.21 8.52 23.05
N LYS A 48 -1.27 8.87 22.15
CA LYS A 48 0.00 9.53 22.45
C LYS A 48 0.14 10.86 21.71
N LEU A 49 -0.82 11.75 21.91
CA LEU A 49 -0.89 13.08 21.29
C LEU A 49 0.36 13.96 21.48
N THR A 50 1.26 13.65 22.42
CA THR A 50 2.50 14.41 22.65
C THR A 50 3.65 14.04 21.71
N ILE A 51 3.54 12.94 20.96
CA ILE A 51 4.57 12.51 20.00
C ILE A 51 4.33 13.25 18.67
N ILE A 52 4.52 14.56 18.66
CA ILE A 52 4.34 15.37 17.45
C ILE A 52 5.70 15.91 16.99
N LYS A 53 6.32 15.19 16.04
CA LYS A 53 7.17 15.68 14.92
C LYS A 53 8.25 14.71 14.41
N THR A 54 8.40 13.53 15.00
CA THR A 54 9.43 12.57 14.56
C THR A 54 8.80 11.42 13.79
N ARG A 55 9.50 10.92 12.76
CA ARG A 55 9.07 9.73 12.01
C ARG A 55 9.35 8.50 12.88
N TYR A 56 8.31 7.80 13.33
CA TYR A 56 8.42 6.57 14.11
C TYR A 56 7.90 5.38 13.30
N MET A 57 8.56 4.22 13.41
CA MET A 57 8.03 2.97 12.88
C MET A 57 7.17 2.27 13.93
N CYS A 58 5.98 1.82 13.53
CA CYS A 58 5.16 0.93 14.34
C CYS A 58 5.84 -0.45 14.43
N SER A 59 5.84 -1.06 15.62
CA SER A 59 6.56 -2.32 15.87
C SER A 59 5.99 -3.45 15.02
N SER A 60 6.85 -4.06 14.18
CA SER A 60 6.51 -5.09 13.20
C SER A 60 6.06 -6.44 13.80
N ASN A 61 6.10 -6.60 15.12
CA ASN A 61 5.98 -7.90 15.77
C ASN A 61 4.53 -8.37 16.02
N ILE A 62 3.54 -7.52 15.77
CA ILE A 62 2.11 -7.86 15.95
C ILE A 62 1.58 -8.72 14.79
N TRP A 63 2.17 -8.62 13.59
CA TRP A 63 1.66 -9.22 12.36
C TRP A 63 1.94 -10.70 12.16
N MET A 64 3.11 -11.18 12.60
CA MET A 64 3.54 -12.56 12.35
C MET A 64 2.60 -13.59 12.95
N LYS A 65 1.81 -13.22 13.98
CA LYS A 65 0.83 -14.12 14.60
C LYS A 65 -0.46 -14.30 13.79
N SER A 66 -0.81 -13.38 12.90
CA SER A 66 -2.05 -13.46 12.12
C SER A 66 -1.91 -14.22 10.80
N LEU A 67 -0.68 -14.42 10.30
CA LEU A 67 -0.41 -15.10 9.03
C LEU A 67 -0.61 -16.63 9.10
N HIS A 68 -0.53 -17.23 10.30
CA HIS A 68 -0.74 -18.68 10.50
C HIS A 68 -2.21 -19.09 10.58
N SER A 69 -3.16 -18.15 10.51
CA SER A 69 -4.59 -18.42 10.68
C SER A 69 -5.38 -18.43 9.37
N CYS A 70 -4.71 -18.25 8.22
CA CYS A 70 -5.36 -18.05 6.92
C CYS A 70 -4.83 -18.97 5.79
N THR A 71 -4.06 -20.01 6.11
CA THR A 71 -3.74 -21.11 5.18
C THR A 71 -4.62 -22.31 5.47
#